data_AF-Q3BNY1-F1
#
_entry.id   AF-Q3BNY1-F1
#
_cell.length_a   1.000
_cell.length_b   1.000
_cell.length_c   1.000
_cell.angle_alpha   90.00
_cell.angle_beta   90.00
_cell.angle_gamma   90.00
#
_symmetry.space_group_name_H-M   'P 1'
#
loop_
_entity.id
_entity.type
_entity.pdbx_description
1 polymer ?
#
loop_
_entity_poly.entity_id
_entity_poly.type
_entity_poly.pdbx_seq_one_letter_code
_entity_poly.pdbx_strand_id
1 'polypeptide(L)'
;MTRALFVGGVVDNSEMDLDDMPPPMHYPANTGAGRPRYRLHQIGERADGSVAYAVYGAPELADEEIQRVAEERGYARRFCASPEVPR
;
A
#
# COMPACT_ATOMS: atom_id res chain seq x y z
N MET A 1 -2.63 13.59 2.32
CA MET A 1 -3.32 12.40 2.81
C MET A 1 -3.13 11.32 1.75
N THR A 2 -2.56 10.19 2.14
CA THR A 2 -2.20 9.10 1.23
C THR A 2 -3.18 7.96 1.41
N ARG A 3 -3.78 7.46 0.31
CA ARG A 3 -4.74 6.36 0.40
C ARG A 3 -4.03 5.01 0.46
N ALA A 4 -4.21 4.25 1.52
CA ALA A 4 -3.76 2.87 1.63
C ALA A 4 -4.83 1.90 1.11
N LEU A 5 -4.40 0.88 0.36
CA LEU A 5 -5.15 -0.34 0.07
C LEU A 5 -4.54 -1.50 0.84
N PHE A 6 -5.36 -2.31 1.50
CA PHE A 6 -4.95 -3.55 2.17
C PHE A 6 -5.47 -4.76 1.40
N VAL A 7 -4.59 -5.73 1.12
CA VAL A 7 -4.92 -6.93 0.33
C VAL A 7 -4.59 -8.19 1.12
N GLY A 8 -5.55 -9.12 1.21
CA GLY A 8 -5.34 -10.50 1.64
C GLY A 8 -5.14 -10.75 3.13
N GLY A 9 -5.58 -9.83 4.01
CA GLY A 9 -5.42 -9.95 5.46
C GLY A 9 -6.72 -9.72 6.25
N VAL A 10 -6.59 -9.42 7.55
CA VAL A 10 -7.73 -9.18 8.47
C VAL A 10 -8.69 -8.10 7.96
N VAL A 11 -8.12 -7.07 7.35
CA VAL A 11 -8.79 -5.93 6.72
C VAL A 11 -8.61 -6.09 5.22
N ASP A 12 -9.19 -7.16 4.65
CA ASP A 12 -9.05 -7.47 3.24
C ASP A 12 -9.77 -6.42 2.38
N ASN A 13 -9.17 -6.10 1.24
CA ASN A 13 -9.76 -5.30 0.17
C ASN A 13 -10.30 -3.92 0.61
N SER A 14 -9.74 -3.40 1.70
CA SER A 14 -10.22 -2.20 2.40
C SER A 14 -9.28 -1.03 2.16
N GLU A 15 -9.84 0.18 2.16
CA GLU A 15 -9.08 1.42 1.98
C GLU A 15 -9.04 2.24 3.26
N MET A 16 -7.91 2.87 3.55
CA MET A 16 -7.74 3.74 4.72
C MET A 16 -6.87 4.94 4.34
N ASP A 17 -7.04 6.05 5.04
CA ASP A 17 -6.12 7.17 4.89
C ASP A 17 -4.91 7.03 5.83
N LEU A 18 -3.74 7.36 5.30
CA LEU A 18 -2.51 7.46 6.06
C LEU A 18 -2.15 8.93 6.30
N ASP A 19 -1.84 9.20 7.56
CA ASP A 19 -1.36 10.50 8.02
C ASP A 19 0.18 10.59 8.01
N ASP A 20 0.85 9.44 8.15
CA ASP A 20 2.32 9.36 8.18
C ASP A 20 2.92 9.29 6.77
N MET A 21 3.94 10.12 6.53
CA MET A 21 4.68 10.22 5.28
C MET A 21 6.20 10.25 5.52
N PRO A 22 7.00 9.40 4.83
CA PRO A 22 6.58 8.38 3.86
C PRO A 22 5.81 7.23 4.52
N PRO A 23 4.98 6.47 3.75
CA PRO A 23 4.23 5.34 4.30
C PRO A 23 5.19 4.32 4.93
N PRO A 24 4.88 3.76 6.11
CA PRO A 24 5.77 2.81 6.76
C PRO A 24 5.85 1.50 5.96
N MET A 25 7.03 0.86 5.94
CA MET A 25 7.23 -0.43 5.26
C MET A 25 6.36 -1.57 5.82
N HIS A 26 5.87 -1.41 7.04
CA HIS A 26 5.01 -2.36 7.72
C HIS A 26 3.79 -1.67 8.30
N TYR A 27 2.64 -2.32 8.22
CA TYR A 27 1.40 -1.84 8.82
C TYR A 27 0.77 -2.87 9.77
N PRO A 28 0.36 -2.47 10.99
CA PRO A 28 0.73 -1.20 11.64
C PRO A 28 2.25 -1.04 11.75
N ALA A 29 2.74 0.19 11.91
CA ALA A 29 4.17 0.44 12.10
C ALA A 29 4.71 -0.40 13.27
N ASN A 30 5.88 -1.02 13.11
CA ASN A 30 6.44 -1.93 14.12
C ASN A 30 6.69 -1.20 15.45
N THR A 31 5.86 -1.47 16.46
CA THR A 31 6.01 -0.93 17.83
C THR A 31 6.75 -1.88 18.79
N GLY A 32 7.37 -2.96 18.27
CA GLY A 32 8.38 -3.73 19.02
C GLY A 32 7.99 -5.09 19.57
N ALA A 33 6.83 -5.68 19.24
CA ALA A 33 6.48 -7.02 19.77
C ALA A 33 5.68 -7.96 18.84
N GLY A 34 5.31 -7.54 17.63
CA GLY A 34 4.43 -8.31 16.75
C GLY A 34 5.02 -8.58 15.36
N ARG A 35 4.59 -9.67 14.71
CA ARG A 35 4.76 -9.81 13.27
C ARG A 35 3.93 -8.73 12.57
N PRO A 36 4.48 -8.04 11.56
CA PRO A 36 3.70 -7.05 10.81
C PRO A 36 2.52 -7.74 10.13
N ARG A 37 1.34 -7.12 10.20
CA ARG A 37 0.12 -7.67 9.58
C ARG A 37 0.14 -7.49 8.07
N TYR A 38 0.79 -6.42 7.63
CA TYR A 38 0.97 -6.11 6.22
C TYR A 38 2.36 -5.55 5.96
N ARG A 39 2.86 -5.77 4.76
CA ARG A 39 4.07 -5.15 4.21
C ARG A 39 3.67 -4.19 3.09
N LEU A 40 4.42 -3.11 2.90
CA LEU A 40 4.26 -2.22 1.76
C LEU A 40 4.84 -2.86 0.49
N HIS A 41 4.05 -2.93 -0.58
CA HIS A 41 4.46 -3.53 -1.88
C HIS A 41 4.54 -2.51 -3.01
N GLN A 42 3.77 -1.44 -2.94
CA GLN A 42 3.72 -0.43 -3.99
C GLN A 42 3.39 0.93 -3.39
N ILE A 43 4.01 1.98 -3.92
CA ILE A 43 3.58 3.36 -3.73
C ILE A 43 3.20 3.96 -5.07
N GLY A 44 2.27 4.90 -5.07
CA GLY A 44 1.95 5.71 -6.23
C GLY A 44 2.45 7.13 -6.05
N GLU A 45 3.42 7.54 -6.84
CA GLU A 45 3.95 8.90 -6.81
C GLU A 45 3.31 9.76 -7.91
N ARG A 46 2.91 10.98 -7.54
CA ARG A 46 2.47 12.00 -8.50
C ARG A 46 3.68 12.66 -9.16
N ALA A 47 3.42 13.40 -10.24
CA ALA A 47 4.43 14.19 -10.94
C ALA A 47 5.14 15.24 -10.06
N ASP A 48 4.52 15.66 -8.95
CA ASP A 48 5.12 16.58 -7.97
C ASP A 48 5.97 15.87 -6.89
N GLY A 49 6.14 14.54 -6.98
CA GLY A 49 6.88 13.73 -6.02
C GLY A 49 6.09 13.38 -4.74
N SER A 50 4.82 13.78 -4.64
CA SER A 50 3.99 13.38 -3.50
C SER A 50 3.43 11.96 -3.66
N VAL A 51 3.40 11.19 -2.58
CA VAL A 51 2.78 9.85 -2.59
C VAL A 51 1.26 10.00 -2.47
N ALA A 52 0.54 9.60 -3.51
CA ALA A 52 -0.91 9.64 -3.54
C ALA A 52 -1.56 8.40 -2.92
N TYR A 53 -0.92 7.23 -3.07
CA TYR A 53 -1.42 5.99 -2.51
C TYR A 53 -0.31 5.02 -2.11
N ALA A 54 -0.67 4.05 -1.29
CA ALA A 54 0.16 2.93 -0.87
C ALA A 54 -0.63 1.62 -0.98
N VAL A 55 0.03 0.53 -1.35
CA VAL A 55 -0.58 -0.81 -1.39
C VAL A 55 0.15 -1.72 -0.41
N TYR A 56 -0.62 -2.27 0.51
CA TYR A 56 -0.18 -3.16 1.57
C TYR A 56 -0.72 -4.56 1.33
N GLY A 57 0.15 -5.56 1.40
CA GLY A 57 -0.17 -6.97 1.23
C GLY A 57 0.04 -7.74 2.52
N ALA A 58 -0.81 -8.74 2.77
CA ALA A 58 -0.59 -9.67 3.86
C ALA A 58 0.65 -10.55 3.58
N PRO A 59 1.41 -10.96 4.61
CA PRO A 59 2.65 -11.73 4.46
C PRO A 59 2.55 -13.03 3.64
N GLU A 60 1.36 -13.63 3.61
CA GLU A 60 1.05 -14.88 2.94
C GLU A 60 0.68 -14.72 1.44
N LEU A 61 0.46 -13.50 0.96
CA LEU A 61 0.12 -13.25 -0.43
C LEU A 61 1.37 -13.07 -1.30
N ALA A 62 1.29 -13.61 -2.52
CA ALA A 62 2.28 -13.36 -3.56
C ALA A 62 2.19 -11.91 -4.09
N ASP A 63 3.33 -11.36 -4.49
CA ASP A 63 3.43 -9.99 -5.02
C ASP A 63 2.53 -9.80 -6.26
N GLU A 64 2.43 -10.81 -7.12
CA GLU A 64 1.62 -10.77 -8.34
C GLU A 64 0.11 -10.67 -8.04
N GLU A 65 -0.35 -11.31 -6.96
CA GLU A 65 -1.75 -11.23 -6.53
C GLU A 65 -2.07 -9.81 -6.04
N ILE A 66 -1.17 -9.23 -5.27
CA ILE A 66 -1.30 -7.87 -4.74
C ILE A 66 -1.30 -6.85 -5.89
N GLN A 67 -0.39 -7.03 -6.85
CA GLN A 67 -0.33 -6.20 -8.04
C GLN A 67 -1.62 -6.30 -8.87
N ARG A 68 -2.14 -7.51 -9.10
CA ARG A 68 -3.39 -7.72 -9.83
C ARG A 68 -4.54 -6.95 -9.18
N VAL A 69 -4.69 -7.04 -7.87
CA VAL A 69 -5.77 -6.32 -7.15
C VAL A 69 -5.63 -4.80 -7.28
N ALA A 70 -4.41 -4.26 -7.19
CA ALA A 70 -4.17 -2.83 -7.37
C ALA A 70 -4.48 -2.34 -8.80
N GLU A 71 -4.15 -3.15 -9.80
CA GLU A 71 -4.45 -2.90 -11.22
C GLU A 71 -5.94 -2.98 -11.51
N GLU A 72 -6.63 -4.01 -11.03
CA GLU A 72 -8.09 -4.20 -11.18
C GLU A 72 -8.87 -3.02 -10.58
N ARG A 73 -8.41 -2.48 -9.44
CA ARG A 73 -8.99 -1.28 -8.83
C ARG A 73 -8.55 0.02 -9.50
N GLY A 74 -7.60 -0.04 -10.42
CA GLY A 74 -7.12 1.10 -11.21
C GLY A 74 -6.50 2.20 -10.35
N TYR A 75 -5.75 1.86 -9.30
CA TYR A 75 -5.19 2.83 -8.35
C TYR A 75 -4.33 3.90 -9.02
N ALA A 76 -3.39 3.50 -9.87
CA ALA A 76 -2.54 4.41 -10.66
C ALA A 76 -3.39 5.46 -11.40
N ARG A 77 -4.42 5.00 -12.11
CA ARG A 77 -5.34 5.85 -12.87
C ARG A 77 -6.20 6.74 -11.97
N ARG A 78 -6.76 6.18 -10.89
CA ARG A 78 -7.64 6.90 -9.95
C ARG A 78 -6.93 8.04 -9.25
N PHE A 79 -5.63 7.89 -8.99
CA PHE A 79 -4.83 8.88 -8.26
C PHE A 79 -3.89 9.71 -9.14
N CYS A 80 -3.90 9.50 -10.46
CA CYS A 80 -3.00 10.14 -11.42
C CYS A 80 -1.53 10.00 -10.99
N ALA A 81 -1.12 8.78 -10.65
CA ALA A 81 0.18 8.48 -10.08
C ALA A 81 0.86 7.33 -10.81
N SER A 82 2.19 7.32 -10.76
CA SER A 82 3.05 6.27 -11.30
C SER A 82 3.33 5.23 -10.20
N PRO A 83 3.03 3.94 -10.43
CA PRO A 83 3.39 2.87 -9.51
C PRO A 83 4.91 2.70 -9.40
N GLU A 84 5.40 2.64 -8.17
CA GLU A 84 6.81 2.41 -7.85
C GLU A 84 6.94 1.33 -6.76
N VAL A 85 8.02 0.56 -6.83
CA VAL A 85 8.38 -0.37 -5.76
C VAL A 85 8.98 0.44 -4.60
N PRO A 86 8.49 0.27 -3.35
CA PRO A 86 9.01 1.00 -2.20
C PRO A 86 10.48 0.68 -1.98
N ARG A 87 11.29 1.73 -1.77
CA ARG A 87 12.77 1.66 -1.59
C ARG A 87 13.17 1.51 -0.13
#